data_AF-A0A0J1H5K0-F1
#
_entry.id   AF-A0A0J1H5K0-F1
#
_cell.length_a   1.000
_cell.length_b   1.000
_cell.length_c   1.000
_cell.angle_alpha   90.00
_cell.angle_beta   90.00
_cell.angle_gamma   90.00
#
_symmetry.space_group_name_H-M   'P 1'
#
loop_
_entity.id
_entity.type
_entity.pdbx_description
1 polymer ?
#
loop_
_entity_poly.entity_id
_entity_poly.type
_entity_poly.pdbx_seq_one_letter_code
_entity_poly.pdbx_strand_id
1 'polypeptide(L)'
;MSFSDHLDNILKQREQKAQGLSVAGQPRKHTIQDPTNQSLAREAMAKAQEDASRQAEYDTKLPHCCINGRYVTEEEAEAMKKMHTKCAPANPDRIAYINQLRRNLKLKKRN
;
A
#
# COMPACT_ATOMS: atom_id res chain seq x y z
N MET A 1 27.27 -16.37 15.33
CA MET A 1 27.13 -15.19 16.20
C MET A 1 25.77 -15.29 16.86
N SER A 2 25.74 -15.41 18.19
CA SER A 2 24.50 -15.51 18.96
C SER A 2 23.84 -14.13 19.08
N PHE A 3 22.52 -14.09 19.23
CA PHE A 3 21.78 -12.84 19.46
C PHE A 3 22.32 -12.06 20.67
N SER A 4 22.78 -12.77 21.69
CA SER A 4 23.41 -12.18 22.87
C SER A 4 24.69 -11.40 22.53
N ASP A 5 25.54 -11.93 21.64
CA ASP A 5 26.76 -11.25 21.20
C ASP A 5 26.45 -9.95 20.45
N HIS A 6 25.29 -9.87 19.78
CA HIS A 6 24.85 -8.68 19.07
C HIS A 6 24.41 -7.58 20.06
N LEU A 7 23.69 -7.94 21.11
CA LEU A 7 23.27 -6.98 22.15
C LEU A 7 24.47 -6.44 22.93
N ASP A 8 25.44 -7.29 23.26
CA ASP A 8 26.66 -6.87 23.97
C ASP A 8 27.50 -5.89 23.14
N ASN A 9 27.57 -6.10 21.82
CA ASN A 9 28.23 -5.18 20.91
C ASN A 9 27.51 -3.83 20.81
N ILE A 10 26.17 -3.82 20.82
CA ILE A 10 25.36 -2.59 20.85
C ILE A 10 25.58 -1.82 22.15
N LEU A 11 25.60 -2.51 23.29
CA LEU A 11 25.85 -1.89 24.60
C LEU A 11 27.25 -1.25 24.66
N LYS A 12 28.29 -1.96 24.20
CA LYS A 12 29.67 -1.44 24.12
C LYS A 12 29.79 -0.20 23.23
N GLN A 13 29.13 -0.19 22.06
CA GLN A 13 29.14 1.00 21.20
C GLN A 13 28.48 2.21 21.88
N ARG A 14 27.44 1.98 22.70
CA ARG A 14 26.73 3.05 23.39
C ARG A 14 27.58 3.69 24.48
N GLU A 15 28.34 2.90 25.23
CA GLU A 15 29.28 3.39 26.25
C GLU A 15 30.45 4.16 25.63
N GLN A 16 31.02 3.65 24.53
CA GLN A 16 32.10 4.35 23.82
C GLN A 16 31.66 5.71 23.25
N LYS A 17 30.40 5.82 22.79
CA LYS A 17 29.83 7.09 22.34
C LYS A 17 29.58 8.07 23.50
N ALA A 18 29.32 7.57 24.71
CA ALA A 18 29.12 8.39 25.89
C ALA A 18 30.43 8.97 26.47
N GLN A 19 31.56 8.28 26.29
CA GLN A 19 32.86 8.73 26.80
C GLN A 19 33.61 9.73 25.89
N GLY A 20 33.15 9.95 24.65
CA GLY A 20 33.80 10.84 23.68
C GLY A 20 33.44 12.33 23.76
N LEU A 21 32.61 12.77 24.71
CA LEU A 21 32.11 14.15 24.80
C LEU A 21 32.13 14.70 26.22
N SER A 22 33.28 14.70 26.88
CA SER A 22 33.51 15.59 28.03
C SER A 22 33.97 16.97 27.54
N VAL A 23 33.06 17.73 26.91
CA VAL A 23 33.24 19.18 26.75
C VAL A 23 32.61 19.83 27.96
N ALA A 24 33.42 20.62 28.66
CA ALA A 24 33.11 21.34 29.89
C ALA A 24 31.81 22.17 29.80
N GLY A 25 31.22 22.37 30.98
CA GLY A 25 29.87 22.88 31.19
C GLY A 25 29.50 24.15 30.42
N GLN A 26 28.41 24.04 29.67
CA GLN A 26 27.44 25.11 29.52
C GLN A 26 26.05 24.54 29.80
N PRO A 27 25.17 25.25 30.52
CA PRO A 27 23.78 24.84 30.63
C PRO A 27 23.20 24.87 29.21
N ARG A 28 22.87 23.70 28.66
CA ARG A 28 22.13 23.61 27.41
C ARG A 28 20.80 24.32 27.63
N LYS A 29 20.70 25.58 27.20
CA LYS A 29 19.41 26.23 27.04
C LYS A 29 18.64 25.33 26.06
N HIS A 30 17.56 24.71 26.53
CA HIS A 30 16.65 23.98 25.67
C HIS A 30 15.96 24.99 24.76
N THR A 31 16.62 25.37 23.67
CA THR A 31 15.95 26.00 22.54
C THR A 31 15.09 24.92 21.90
N ILE A 32 13.79 25.18 21.85
CA ILE A 32 12.84 24.38 21.08
C ILE A 32 13.33 24.48 19.63
N GLN A 33 14.02 23.44 19.15
CA GLN A 33 14.45 23.36 17.76
C GLN A 33 13.28 22.81 16.97
N ASP A 34 12.86 23.55 15.95
CA ASP A 34 11.87 23.06 15.01
C ASP A 34 12.32 21.73 14.41
N PRO A 35 11.40 20.78 14.20
CA PRO A 35 11.74 19.47 13.68
C PRO A 35 12.37 19.62 12.30
N THR A 36 13.58 19.07 12.16
CA THR A 36 14.26 18.97 10.86
C THR A 36 13.40 18.25 9.82
N ASN A 37 13.65 18.50 8.53
CA ASN A 37 13.00 17.79 7.43
C ASN A 37 13.12 16.25 7.56
N GLN A 38 14.23 15.75 8.15
CA GLN A 38 14.42 14.33 8.39
C GLN A 38 13.53 13.79 9.51
N SER A 39 13.35 14.54 10.60
CA SER A 39 12.42 14.15 11.67
C SER A 39 10.97 14.18 11.20
N LEU A 40 10.59 15.19 10.41
CA LEU A 40 9.25 15.28 9.81
C LEU A 40 8.99 14.09 8.87
N ALA A 41 9.96 13.72 8.03
CA ALA A 41 9.81 12.56 7.15
C ALA A 41 9.65 11.25 7.94
N ARG A 42 10.41 11.07 9.04
CA ARG A 42 10.29 9.89 9.91
C ARG A 42 8.92 9.82 10.59
N GLU A 43 8.44 10.94 11.09
CA GLU A 43 7.13 11.05 11.72
C GLU A 43 6.01 10.78 10.70
N ALA A 44 6.10 11.35 9.50
CA ALA A 44 5.14 11.10 8.43
C ALA A 44 5.10 9.62 8.02
N MET A 45 6.26 8.94 7.93
CA MET A 45 6.30 7.50 7.65
C MET A 45 5.69 6.67 8.77
N ALA A 46 6.01 6.99 10.04
CA ALA A 46 5.45 6.29 11.19
C ALA A 46 3.91 6.45 11.23
N LYS A 47 3.41 7.66 11.01
CA LYS A 47 1.98 7.94 10.93
C LYS A 47 1.31 7.19 9.79
N ALA A 48 1.91 7.18 8.60
CA ALA A 48 1.38 6.44 7.47
C ALA A 48 1.30 4.93 7.75
N GLN A 49 2.28 4.37 8.47
CA GLN A 49 2.27 2.98 8.88
C GLN A 49 1.16 2.68 9.90
N GLU A 50 0.97 3.55 10.90
CA GLU A 50 -0.13 3.42 11.86
C GLU A 50 -1.50 3.49 11.18
N ASP A 51 -1.68 4.45 10.27
CA ASP A 51 -2.93 4.61 9.53
C ASP A 51 -3.18 3.41 8.60
N ALA A 52 -2.15 2.90 7.92
CA ALA A 52 -2.25 1.68 7.10
C ALA A 52 -2.61 0.45 7.94
N SER A 53 -2.02 0.30 9.13
CA SER A 53 -2.35 -0.79 10.06
C SER A 53 -3.80 -0.70 10.50
N ARG A 54 -4.26 0.50 10.86
CA ARG A 54 -5.65 0.73 11.27
C ARG A 54 -6.62 0.41 10.13
N GLN A 55 -6.30 0.84 8.91
CA GLN A 55 -7.12 0.56 7.73
C GLN A 55 -7.18 -0.95 7.43
N ALA A 56 -6.05 -1.66 7.48
CA ALA A 56 -6.02 -3.10 7.26
C ALA A 56 -6.87 -3.89 8.26
N GLU A 57 -6.93 -3.44 9.53
CA GLU A 57 -7.82 -4.05 10.52
C GLU A 57 -9.31 -3.84 10.19
N TYR A 58 -9.68 -2.70 9.61
CA TYR A 58 -11.04 -2.47 9.16
C TYR A 58 -11.35 -3.31 7.93
N ASP A 59 -10.50 -3.24 6.90
CA ASP A 59 -10.71 -3.91 5.62
C ASP A 59 -10.88 -5.41 5.85
N THR A 60 -9.97 -6.05 6.59
CA THR A 60 -10.01 -7.52 6.84
C THR A 60 -11.25 -8.01 7.59
N LYS A 61 -11.91 -7.16 8.39
CA LYS A 61 -13.11 -7.52 9.16
C LYS A 61 -14.40 -7.31 8.39
N LEU A 62 -14.37 -6.53 7.31
CA LEU A 62 -15.55 -6.27 6.49
C LEU A 62 -15.90 -7.47 5.61
N PRO A 63 -17.19 -7.64 5.25
CA PRO A 63 -17.58 -8.61 4.24
C PRO A 63 -16.99 -8.24 2.88
N HIS A 64 -16.43 -9.25 2.20
CA HIS A 64 -15.86 -9.08 0.85
C HIS A 64 -16.63 -9.93 -0.16
N CYS A 65 -16.66 -9.45 -1.40
CA CYS A 65 -17.19 -10.19 -2.53
C CYS A 65 -16.10 -10.42 -3.59
N CYS A 66 -16.19 -11.55 -4.29
CA CYS A 66 -15.26 -11.86 -5.38
C CYS A 66 -15.80 -11.31 -6.70
N ILE A 67 -15.06 -10.40 -7.34
CA ILE A 67 -15.36 -9.83 -8.65
C ILE A 67 -14.16 -10.05 -9.56
N ASN A 68 -14.36 -10.75 -10.69
CA ASN A 68 -13.30 -11.07 -11.66
C ASN A 68 -12.05 -11.71 -11.02
N GLY A 69 -12.22 -12.51 -9.96
CA GLY A 69 -11.12 -13.18 -9.25
C GLY A 69 -10.40 -12.32 -8.21
N ARG A 70 -10.86 -11.10 -7.92
CA ARG A 70 -10.35 -10.24 -6.84
C ARG A 70 -11.39 -10.12 -5.73
N TYR A 71 -10.94 -10.18 -4.48
CA TYR A 71 -11.79 -9.88 -3.32
C TYR A 71 -11.75 -8.38 -3.06
N VAL A 72 -12.93 -7.78 -3.00
CA VAL A 72 -13.13 -6.33 -2.81
C VAL A 72 -14.23 -6.10 -1.79
N THR A 73 -14.22 -4.94 -1.15
CA THR A 73 -15.30 -4.55 -0.24
C THR A 73 -16.59 -4.26 -1.03
N GLU A 74 -17.72 -4.24 -0.34
CA GLU A 74 -19.01 -3.93 -0.98
C GLU A 74 -19.03 -2.52 -1.59
N GLU A 75 -18.42 -1.54 -0.92
CA GLU A 75 -18.31 -0.17 -1.41
C GLU A 75 -17.49 -0.08 -2.71
N GLU A 76 -16.37 -0.80 -2.77
CA GLU A 76 -15.54 -0.88 -3.98
C GLU A 76 -16.26 -1.57 -5.14
N ALA A 77 -17.01 -2.63 -4.82
CA ALA A 77 -17.85 -3.31 -5.80
C ALA A 77 -18.92 -2.38 -6.38
N GLU A 78 -19.56 -1.57 -5.54
CA GLU A 78 -20.52 -0.56 -6.00
C GLU A 78 -19.85 0.54 -6.82
N ALA A 79 -18.69 1.03 -6.39
CA ALA A 79 -17.93 2.03 -7.11
C ALA A 79 -17.55 1.51 -8.51
N MET A 80 -17.10 0.27 -8.63
CA MET A 80 -16.80 -0.36 -9.92
C MET A 80 -18.04 -0.48 -10.82
N LYS A 81 -19.21 -0.79 -10.27
CA LYS A 81 -20.48 -0.81 -11.03
C LYS A 81 -20.84 0.58 -11.54
N LYS A 82 -20.68 1.63 -10.72
CA LYS A 82 -20.96 3.03 -11.08
C LYS A 82 -19.96 3.55 -12.12
N MET A 83 -18.69 3.16 -12.02
CA MET A 83 -17.63 3.50 -12.98
C MET A 83 -17.69 2.72 -14.28
N HIS A 84 -18.55 1.68 -14.38
CA HIS A 84 -18.76 0.95 -15.61
C HIS A 84 -19.45 1.87 -16.63
N THR A 85 -18.65 2.70 -17.31
CA THR A 85 -19.10 3.52 -18.43
C THR A 85 -19.72 2.60 -19.46
N LYS A 86 -20.90 2.97 -19.99
CA LYS A 86 -21.56 2.23 -21.07
C LYS A 86 -20.53 1.99 -22.17
N CYS A 87 -20.17 0.72 -22.40
CA CYS A 87 -19.27 0.38 -23.49
C CYS A 87 -19.86 0.93 -24.79
N ALA A 88 -19.02 1.54 -25.62
CA ALA A 88 -19.46 2.00 -26.93
C ALA A 88 -20.14 0.83 -27.67
N PRO A 89 -21.28 1.06 -28.35
CA PRO A 89 -21.96 0.00 -29.07
C PRO A 89 -21.00 -0.61 -30.09
N ALA A 90 -20.97 -1.94 -30.17
CA ALA A 90 -20.08 -2.64 -31.08
C ALA A 90 -20.40 -2.26 -32.54
N ASN A 91 -19.36 -2.02 -33.33
CA ASN A 91 -19.50 -1.63 -34.73
C ASN A 91 -20.34 -2.67 -35.52
N PRO A 92 -21.43 -2.25 -36.20
CA PRO A 92 -22.34 -3.16 -36.89
C PRO A 92 -21.69 -3.95 -38.02
N ASP A 93 -20.75 -3.35 -38.77
CA ASP A 93 -20.03 -4.02 -39.86
C ASP A 93 -19.13 -5.13 -39.32
N ARG A 94 -18.49 -4.86 -38.18
CA ARG A 94 -17.67 -5.85 -37.49
C ARG A 94 -18.52 -7.04 -37.02
N ILE A 95 -19.73 -6.79 -36.52
CA ILE A 95 -20.67 -7.85 -36.12
C ILE A 95 -21.12 -8.66 -37.34
N ALA A 96 -21.45 -8.00 -38.45
CA ALA A 96 -21.85 -8.65 -39.70
C ALA A 96 -20.74 -9.57 -40.23
N TYR A 97 -19.50 -9.07 -40.26
CA TYR A 97 -18.33 -9.85 -40.65
C TYR A 97 -18.09 -11.07 -39.74
N ILE A 98 -18.17 -10.90 -38.42
CA ILE A 98 -18.04 -12.00 -37.45
C ILE A 98 -19.11 -13.08 -37.70
N ASN A 99 -20.35 -12.66 -37.98
CA ASN A 99 -21.44 -13.59 -38.27
C ASN A 99 -21.24 -14.34 -39.60
N GLN A 100 -20.75 -13.65 -40.63
CA GLN A 100 -20.38 -14.29 -41.90
C GLN A 100 -19.25 -15.30 -41.69
N LEU A 101 -18.21 -14.94 -40.94
CA LEU A 101 -17.08 -15.82 -40.64
C LEU A 101 -17.53 -17.06 -39.86
N ARG A 102 -18.42 -16.91 -38.88
CA ARG A 102 -19.02 -18.03 -38.14
C ARG A 102 -19.79 -19.00 -39.05
N ARG A 103 -20.53 -18.48 -40.03
CA ARG A 103 -21.24 -19.30 -41.04
C ARG A 103 -20.24 -20.04 -41.92
N ASN A 104 -19.22 -19.36 -42.43
CA ASN A 104 -18.18 -19.95 -43.28
C ASN A 104 -17.43 -21.08 -42.56
N LEU A 105 -17.12 -20.88 -41.28
CA LEU A 105 -16.44 -21.85 -40.43
C LEU A 105 -17.37 -22.92 -39.82
N LYS A 106 -18.68 -22.89 -40.14
CA LYS A 106 -19.70 -23.81 -39.61
C LYS A 106 -19.69 -23.93 -38.09
N LEU A 107 -19.37 -22.83 -37.39
CA LEU A 107 -19.33 -22.81 -35.92
C LEU A 107 -20.74 -22.90 -35.36
N LYS A 108 -21.01 -23.89 -34.51
CA LYS A 108 -22.27 -23.96 -33.76
C LYS A 108 -22.32 -22.81 -32.75
N LYS A 109 -23.51 -22.22 -32.60
CA LYS A 109 -23.77 -21.21 -31.57
C LYS A 109 -23.53 -21.87 -30.20
N ARG A 110 -22.61 -21.33 -29.40
CA ARG A 110 -22.46 -21.72 -27.98
C ARG A 110 -23.72 -21.20 -27.27
N ASN A 111 -24.51 -22.13 -26.73
CA ASN A 111 -25.62 -21.84 -25.83
C ASN A 111 -25.08 -21.43 -24.46
#